data_AF-A0A357MNU3-F1
#
_entry.id   AF-A0A357MNU3-F1
#
_cell.length_a   1.000
_cell.length_b   1.000
_cell.length_c   1.000
_cell.angle_alpha   90.00
_cell.angle_beta   90.00
_cell.angle_gamma   90.00
#
_symmetry.space_group_name_H-M   'P 1'
#
loop_
_entity.id
_entity.type
_entity.pdbx_description
1 polymer ?
#
loop_
_entity_poly.entity_id
_entity_poly.type
_entity_poly.pdbx_seq_one_letter_code
_entity_poly.pdbx_strand_id
1 'polypeptide(L)'
;MKTWIFGNSHMGALNKGLRRIGAQGHDLTLFPLGPGTVEMVPFSRLEAGRGGVADETCARNLRRFTGRDHLDPEARWGVCMGTHNARLCRDPFWIDAEPAAICAPGKRPVPETTVDAIIETDQRHVRDLLARMKQAGLAVFVVSCPPVRPASGGRAAEIRAEVAAWLEARARAAFTGFLAAQKIAFVAPPEGTRDAAGFLSPQFHATLTDQGTRDPHHANPEYGEMMMRKVLAHLDAAASDGEGAVA
;
A
#
# COMPACT_ATOMS: atom_id res chain seq x y z
N MET A 1 19.88 11.67 6.65
CA MET A 1 19.71 10.77 5.49
C MET A 1 18.44 11.15 4.73
N LYS A 2 18.51 11.27 3.41
CA LYS A 2 17.34 11.57 2.57
C LYS A 2 16.33 10.42 2.64
N THR A 3 15.05 10.72 2.81
CA THR A 3 13.96 9.74 2.76
C THR A 3 13.03 10.04 1.58
N TRP A 4 12.77 9.02 0.77
CA TRP A 4 11.79 9.04 -0.30
C TRP A 4 10.64 8.10 0.05
N ILE A 5 9.40 8.55 -0.09
CA ILE A 5 8.23 7.69 0.02
C ILE A 5 7.46 7.76 -1.28
N PHE A 6 7.27 6.62 -1.92
CA PHE A 6 6.48 6.54 -3.14
C PHE A 6 5.36 5.52 -3.01
N GLY A 7 4.37 5.64 -3.89
CA GLY A 7 3.29 4.68 -3.94
C GLY A 7 2.32 4.94 -5.06
N ASN A 8 1.13 4.38 -4.93
CA ASN A 8 0.05 4.57 -5.88
C ASN A 8 -0.73 5.89 -5.62
N SER A 9 -1.98 5.98 -6.08
CA SER A 9 -2.84 7.14 -5.88
C SER A 9 -3.11 7.48 -4.39
N HIS A 10 -2.93 6.54 -3.46
CA HIS A 10 -3.05 6.80 -2.02
C HIS A 10 -1.99 7.78 -1.48
N MET A 11 -0.93 8.06 -2.24
CA MET A 11 0.02 9.13 -1.93
C MET A 11 -0.64 10.52 -1.84
N GLY A 12 -1.81 10.72 -2.45
CA GLY A 12 -2.57 11.97 -2.34
C GLY A 12 -2.96 12.31 -0.91
N ALA A 13 -3.49 11.34 -0.15
CA ALA A 13 -3.86 11.53 1.25
C ALA A 13 -2.63 11.81 2.11
N LEU A 14 -1.54 11.05 1.93
CA LEU A 14 -0.29 11.24 2.68
C LEU A 14 0.34 12.62 2.43
N ASN A 15 0.35 13.08 1.17
CA ASN A 15 0.85 14.42 0.83
C ASN A 15 0.01 15.52 1.49
N LYS A 16 -1.33 15.41 1.44
CA LYS A 16 -2.24 16.37 2.08
C LYS A 16 -2.05 16.36 3.61
N GLY A 17 -1.88 15.18 4.20
CA GLY A 17 -1.58 15.00 5.63
C GLY A 17 -0.23 15.59 6.05
N LEU A 18 0.84 15.33 5.30
CA LEU A 18 2.17 15.88 5.59
C LEU A 18 2.18 17.41 5.59
N ARG A 19 1.46 18.04 4.64
CA ARG A 19 1.30 19.50 4.58
C ARG A 19 0.59 20.06 5.81
N ARG A 20 -0.39 19.34 6.38
CA ARG A 20 -1.10 19.74 7.60
C ARG A 20 -0.21 19.65 8.84
N ILE A 21 0.66 18.64 8.91
CA ILE A 21 1.64 18.50 10.01
C ILE A 21 2.67 19.62 9.94
N GLY A 22 3.08 20.03 8.74
CA GLY A 22 4.17 20.98 8.54
C GLY A 22 5.50 20.39 9.01
N ALA A 23 5.84 19.17 8.57
CA ALA A 23 6.97 18.38 9.07
C ALA A 23 8.34 19.08 8.93
N GLN A 24 8.68 19.86 9.95
CA GLN A 24 10.00 20.46 10.11
C GLN A 24 11.00 19.38 10.53
N GLY A 25 12.24 19.46 10.05
CA GLY A 25 13.36 18.62 10.50
C GLY A 25 13.61 17.33 9.73
N HIS A 26 12.68 16.84 8.91
CA HIS A 26 12.90 15.65 8.08
C HIS A 26 13.21 16.01 6.62
N ASP A 27 14.31 15.48 6.09
CA ASP A 27 14.58 15.51 4.65
C ASP A 27 13.77 14.40 3.95
N LEU A 28 12.47 14.66 3.78
CA LEU A 28 11.46 13.72 3.33
C LEU A 28 10.80 14.21 2.04
N THR A 29 10.61 13.32 1.06
CA THR A 29 9.85 13.64 -0.15
C THR A 29 8.89 12.52 -0.51
N LEU A 30 7.62 12.89 -0.70
CA LEU A 30 6.53 11.99 -1.06
C LEU A 30 6.14 12.19 -2.51
N PHE A 31 5.99 11.12 -3.27
CA PHE A 31 5.54 11.22 -4.66
C PHE A 31 4.74 10.01 -5.15
N PRO A 32 3.77 10.21 -6.08
CA PRO A 32 3.14 9.10 -6.75
C PRO A 32 4.13 8.46 -7.74
N LEU A 33 4.33 7.15 -7.63
CA LEU A 33 5.12 6.39 -8.61
C LEU A 33 4.28 6.09 -9.86
N GLY A 34 3.03 5.66 -9.67
CA GLY A 34 2.10 5.33 -10.76
C GLY A 34 0.69 5.08 -10.23
N PRO A 35 -0.30 4.86 -11.11
CA PRO A 35 -1.64 4.45 -10.68
C PRO A 35 -1.63 3.02 -10.12
N GLY A 36 -2.68 2.65 -9.38
CA GLY A 36 -2.83 1.29 -8.84
C GLY A 36 -2.90 0.18 -9.90
N THR A 37 -3.11 0.51 -11.18
CA THR A 37 -3.07 -0.44 -12.29
C THR A 37 -1.65 -0.93 -12.59
N VAL A 38 -0.61 -0.17 -12.24
CA VAL A 38 0.78 -0.61 -12.43
C VAL A 38 1.11 -1.82 -11.56
N GLU A 39 0.45 -1.97 -10.41
CA GLU A 39 0.63 -3.12 -9.52
C GLU A 39 0.22 -4.47 -10.16
N MET A 40 -0.51 -4.43 -11.27
CA MET A 40 -1.01 -5.61 -11.98
C MET A 40 -0.06 -6.16 -13.04
N VAL A 41 1.01 -5.43 -13.36
CA VAL A 41 1.99 -5.81 -14.38
C VAL A 41 3.42 -5.77 -13.82
N PRO A 42 4.39 -6.49 -14.42
CA PRO A 42 5.78 -6.36 -14.03
C PRO A 42 6.25 -4.91 -14.20
N PHE A 43 6.55 -4.21 -13.10
CA PHE A 43 6.89 -2.78 -13.13
C PHE A 43 8.21 -2.44 -12.45
N SER A 44 8.86 -3.40 -11.80
CA SER A 44 10.19 -3.24 -11.21
C SER A 44 11.24 -3.93 -12.06
N ARG A 45 12.52 -3.61 -11.87
CA ARG A 45 13.68 -4.28 -12.48
C ARG A 45 14.90 -4.20 -11.57
N LEU A 46 15.83 -5.13 -11.76
CA LEU A 46 17.15 -5.10 -11.15
C LEU A 46 18.18 -5.16 -12.28
N GLU A 47 18.94 -4.09 -12.46
CA GLU A 47 19.95 -3.99 -13.53
C GLU A 47 21.30 -3.63 -12.91
N ALA A 48 22.33 -4.45 -13.15
CA ALA A 48 23.67 -4.28 -12.57
C ALA A 48 23.66 -4.04 -11.04
N GLY A 49 22.79 -4.76 -10.31
CA GLY A 49 22.63 -4.62 -8.86
C GLY A 49 21.85 -3.38 -8.40
N ARG A 50 21.37 -2.54 -9.33
CA ARG A 50 20.57 -1.34 -9.01
C ARG A 50 19.09 -1.63 -9.17
N GLY A 51 18.33 -1.35 -8.12
CA GLY A 51 16.87 -1.39 -8.16
C GLY A 51 16.33 -0.25 -9.01
N GLY A 52 15.38 -0.56 -9.88
CA GLY A 52 14.70 0.42 -10.73
C GLY A 52 13.27 0.01 -11.06
N VAL A 53 12.64 0.82 -11.89
CA VAL A 53 11.28 0.59 -12.41
C VAL A 53 11.33 0.40 -13.92
N ALA A 54 10.55 -0.55 -14.43
CA ALA A 54 10.47 -0.93 -15.84
C ALA A 54 9.30 -0.24 -16.56
N ASP A 55 8.22 0.08 -15.85
CA ASP A 55 7.08 0.82 -16.40
C ASP A 55 7.49 2.27 -16.73
N GLU A 56 7.15 2.74 -17.94
CA GLU A 56 7.55 4.06 -18.43
C GLU A 56 6.99 5.21 -17.57
N THR A 57 5.76 5.08 -17.08
CA THR A 57 5.14 6.08 -16.22
C THR A 57 5.85 6.13 -14.87
N CYS A 58 6.16 4.98 -14.29
CA CYS A 58 6.95 4.89 -13.06
C CYS A 58 8.37 5.44 -13.26
N ALA A 59 9.04 5.09 -14.35
CA ALA A 59 10.39 5.56 -14.64
C ALA A 59 10.44 7.08 -14.81
N ARG A 60 9.46 7.65 -15.53
CA ARG A 60 9.31 9.11 -15.68
C ARG A 60 9.09 9.79 -14.33
N ASN A 61 8.22 9.24 -13.48
CA ASN A 61 7.97 9.81 -12.15
C ASN A 61 9.19 9.69 -11.24
N LEU A 62 9.87 8.54 -11.22
CA LEU A 62 11.12 8.36 -10.46
C LEU A 62 12.15 9.42 -10.86
N ARG A 63 12.41 9.60 -12.16
CA ARG A 63 13.32 10.62 -12.69
C ARG A 63 12.89 12.03 -12.32
N ARG A 64 11.59 12.34 -12.46
CA ARG A 64 11.04 13.67 -12.12
C ARG A 64 11.29 14.07 -10.67
N PHE A 65 11.12 13.13 -9.73
CA PHE A 65 11.21 13.45 -8.30
C PHE A 65 12.61 13.28 -7.72
N THR A 66 13.41 12.37 -8.27
CA THR A 66 14.74 12.03 -7.70
C THR A 66 15.91 12.53 -8.54
N GLY A 67 15.66 12.93 -9.80
CA GLY A 67 16.70 13.21 -10.78
C GLY A 67 17.41 11.97 -11.32
N ARG A 68 16.99 10.76 -10.92
CA ARG A 68 17.67 9.49 -11.24
C ARG A 68 16.72 8.48 -11.89
N ASP A 69 17.28 7.55 -12.64
CA ASP A 69 16.58 6.43 -13.26
C ASP A 69 16.61 5.14 -12.42
N HIS A 70 17.29 5.19 -11.29
CA HIS A 70 17.44 4.12 -10.32
C HIS A 70 17.21 4.65 -8.90
N LEU A 71 16.94 3.73 -7.98
CA LEU A 71 16.80 4.02 -6.56
C LEU A 71 18.18 4.27 -5.95
N ASP A 72 18.33 5.38 -5.25
CA ASP A 72 19.56 5.79 -4.57
C ASP A 72 19.87 4.88 -3.36
N PRO A 73 21.02 4.18 -3.33
CA PRO A 73 21.38 3.30 -2.21
C PRO A 73 21.66 4.03 -0.91
N GLU A 74 22.03 5.31 -0.96
CA GLU A 74 22.31 6.13 0.22
C GLU A 74 21.04 6.73 0.85
N ALA A 75 19.87 6.49 0.24
CA ALA A 75 18.59 6.98 0.70
C ALA A 75 17.75 5.89 1.36
N ARG A 76 16.84 6.32 2.24
CA ARG A 76 15.80 5.46 2.80
C ARG A 76 14.54 5.52 1.94
N TRP A 77 13.91 4.37 1.71
CA TRP A 77 12.77 4.23 0.81
C TRP A 77 11.54 3.68 1.52
N GLY A 78 10.47 4.46 1.55
CA GLY A 78 9.13 4.04 1.96
C GLY A 78 8.27 3.67 0.75
N VAL A 79 7.58 2.54 0.83
CA VAL A 79 6.68 2.07 -0.24
C VAL A 79 5.23 2.04 0.27
N CYS A 80 4.35 2.82 -0.32
CA CYS A 80 2.91 2.85 -0.04
C CYS A 80 2.12 2.13 -1.16
N MET A 81 2.30 0.81 -1.24
CA MET A 81 1.69 -0.10 -2.23
C MET A 81 1.46 -1.48 -1.62
N GLY A 82 0.62 -2.31 -2.25
CA GLY A 82 0.45 -3.73 -1.90
C GLY A 82 -0.43 -4.03 -0.67
N THR A 83 -0.96 -3.00 -0.01
CA THR A 83 -1.81 -3.17 1.18
C THR A 83 -3.23 -2.61 1.01
N HIS A 84 -3.59 -2.14 -0.19
CA HIS A 84 -4.97 -1.76 -0.53
C HIS A 84 -5.57 -2.76 -1.52
N ASN A 85 -6.30 -3.74 -0.98
CA ASN A 85 -6.77 -4.91 -1.73
C ASN A 85 -8.12 -4.66 -2.44
N ALA A 86 -8.42 -3.43 -2.85
CA ALA A 86 -9.73 -3.10 -3.43
C ALA A 86 -9.97 -3.79 -4.78
N ARG A 87 -8.92 -4.08 -5.56
CA ARG A 87 -9.02 -4.86 -6.81
C ARG A 87 -9.58 -6.25 -6.53
N LEU A 88 -9.00 -6.94 -5.53
CA LEU A 88 -9.47 -8.25 -5.07
C LEU A 88 -10.88 -8.19 -4.48
N CYS A 89 -11.13 -7.27 -3.55
CA CYS A 89 -12.36 -7.23 -2.76
C CYS A 89 -13.58 -6.74 -3.56
N ARG A 90 -13.38 -6.13 -4.73
CA ARG A 90 -14.45 -5.56 -5.57
C ARG A 90 -14.63 -6.31 -6.89
N ASP A 91 -13.95 -7.43 -7.08
CA ASP A 91 -14.09 -8.23 -8.29
C ASP A 91 -15.49 -8.87 -8.35
N PRO A 92 -16.27 -8.67 -9.44
CA PRO A 92 -17.60 -9.26 -9.59
C PRO A 92 -17.64 -10.79 -9.51
N PHE A 93 -16.51 -11.48 -9.64
CA PHE A 93 -16.39 -12.92 -9.37
C PHE A 93 -16.99 -13.29 -8.00
N TRP A 94 -16.80 -12.44 -6.99
CA TRP A 94 -17.28 -12.68 -5.63
C TRP A 94 -18.79 -12.49 -5.44
N ILE A 95 -19.52 -12.10 -6.49
CA ILE A 95 -20.98 -12.05 -6.46
C ILE A 95 -21.54 -13.47 -6.51
N ASP A 96 -20.94 -14.35 -7.32
CA ASP A 96 -21.44 -15.71 -7.56
C ASP A 96 -20.62 -16.79 -6.85
N ALA A 97 -19.46 -16.42 -6.30
CA ALA A 97 -18.55 -17.29 -5.58
C ALA A 97 -18.09 -16.66 -4.27
N GLU A 98 -17.81 -17.46 -3.24
CA GLU A 98 -17.36 -16.97 -1.93
C GLU A 98 -16.31 -17.92 -1.33
N PRO A 99 -15.41 -17.46 -0.44
CA PRO A 99 -14.47 -18.33 0.26
C PRO A 99 -15.21 -19.44 1.01
N ALA A 100 -14.75 -20.69 0.87
CA ALA A 100 -15.42 -21.86 1.41
C ALA A 100 -15.70 -21.74 2.92
N ALA A 101 -14.74 -21.23 3.71
CA ALA A 101 -14.88 -20.99 5.15
C ALA A 101 -16.09 -20.14 5.57
N ILE A 102 -16.59 -19.26 4.70
CA ILE A 102 -17.70 -18.35 5.00
C ILE A 102 -18.83 -18.42 3.97
N CYS A 103 -18.80 -19.40 3.06
CA CYS A 103 -19.66 -19.45 1.89
C CYS A 103 -21.14 -19.59 2.28
N ALA A 104 -21.98 -18.68 1.78
CA ALA A 104 -23.42 -18.73 1.97
C ALA A 104 -24.06 -19.85 1.12
N PRO A 105 -25.22 -20.41 1.54
CA PRO A 105 -25.99 -21.33 0.71
C PRO A 105 -26.31 -20.74 -0.67
N GLY A 106 -26.17 -21.55 -1.72
CA GLY A 106 -26.44 -21.13 -3.10
C GLY A 106 -25.31 -20.35 -3.78
N LYS A 107 -24.20 -20.07 -3.07
CA LYS A 107 -22.97 -19.53 -3.67
C LYS A 107 -22.01 -20.66 -4.04
N ARG A 108 -21.11 -20.41 -4.99
CA ARG A 108 -20.03 -21.33 -5.34
C ARG A 108 -18.91 -21.24 -4.30
N PRO A 109 -18.60 -22.29 -3.53
CA PRO A 109 -17.49 -22.24 -2.58
C PRO A 109 -16.15 -22.24 -3.34
N VAL A 110 -15.24 -21.37 -2.90
CA VAL A 110 -13.86 -21.27 -3.39
C VAL A 110 -12.92 -21.79 -2.31
N PRO A 111 -12.16 -22.86 -2.54
CA PRO A 111 -11.19 -23.36 -1.58
C PRO A 111 -10.17 -22.28 -1.18
N GLU A 112 -9.76 -22.27 0.08
CA GLU A 112 -8.83 -21.27 0.64
C GLU A 112 -7.50 -21.24 -0.11
N THR A 113 -7.01 -22.40 -0.57
CA THR A 113 -5.79 -22.51 -1.39
C THR A 113 -5.92 -21.79 -2.73
N THR A 114 -7.11 -21.82 -3.34
CA THR A 114 -7.40 -21.04 -4.54
C THR A 114 -7.45 -19.55 -4.23
N VAL A 115 -8.04 -19.16 -3.09
CA VAL A 115 -8.05 -17.75 -2.67
C VAL A 115 -6.63 -17.25 -2.41
N ASP A 116 -5.78 -18.05 -1.78
CA ASP A 116 -4.36 -17.73 -1.55
C ASP A 116 -3.60 -17.52 -2.85
N ALA A 117 -3.82 -18.37 -3.86
CA ALA A 117 -3.20 -18.22 -5.17
C ALA A 117 -3.66 -16.92 -5.88
N ILE A 118 -4.93 -16.54 -5.74
CA ILE A 118 -5.44 -15.26 -6.27
C ILE A 118 -4.76 -14.08 -5.55
N ILE A 119 -4.68 -14.12 -4.22
CA ILE A 119 -4.01 -13.09 -3.40
C ILE A 119 -2.54 -12.96 -3.79
N GLU A 120 -1.83 -14.08 -3.92
CA GLU A 120 -0.43 -14.10 -4.33
C GLU A 120 -0.25 -13.47 -5.71
N THR A 121 -1.15 -13.80 -6.65
CA THR A 121 -1.12 -13.25 -8.01
C THR A 121 -1.34 -11.74 -8.05
N ASP A 122 -2.28 -11.20 -7.27
CA ASP A 122 -2.55 -9.75 -7.17
C ASP A 122 -1.36 -9.00 -6.54
N GLN A 123 -0.67 -9.62 -5.58
CA GLN A 123 0.41 -8.96 -4.85
C GLN A 123 1.81 -9.16 -5.46
N ARG A 124 1.95 -10.06 -6.45
CA ARG A 124 3.26 -10.54 -6.93
C ARG A 124 4.23 -9.42 -7.32
N HIS A 125 3.76 -8.40 -8.04
CA HIS A 125 4.66 -7.37 -8.57
C HIS A 125 5.14 -6.38 -7.53
N VAL A 126 4.31 -6.10 -6.51
CA VAL A 126 4.75 -5.28 -5.38
C VAL A 126 5.74 -6.08 -4.52
N ARG A 127 5.51 -7.39 -4.35
CA ARG A 127 6.49 -8.28 -3.69
C ARG A 127 7.81 -8.34 -4.47
N ASP A 128 7.77 -8.45 -5.79
CA ASP A 128 8.95 -8.43 -6.65
C ASP A 128 9.74 -7.12 -6.53
N LEU A 129 9.05 -5.97 -6.51
CA LEU A 129 9.68 -4.68 -6.27
C LEU A 129 10.44 -4.69 -4.94
N LEU A 130 9.77 -5.08 -3.84
CA LEU A 130 10.37 -5.07 -2.51
C LEU A 130 11.55 -6.04 -2.40
N ALA A 131 11.43 -7.23 -2.98
CA ALA A 131 12.51 -8.21 -3.04
C ALA A 131 13.73 -7.65 -3.80
N ARG A 132 13.51 -6.99 -4.95
CA ARG A 132 14.58 -6.38 -5.75
C ARG A 132 15.21 -5.18 -5.04
N MET A 133 14.43 -4.37 -4.33
CA MET A 133 14.95 -3.29 -3.48
C MET A 133 15.87 -3.84 -2.38
N LYS A 134 15.48 -4.94 -1.73
CA LYS A 134 16.32 -5.63 -0.74
C LYS A 134 17.58 -6.22 -1.37
N GLN A 135 17.45 -6.86 -2.53
CA GLN A 135 18.58 -7.43 -3.28
C GLN A 135 19.58 -6.36 -3.72
N ALA A 136 19.10 -5.15 -4.03
CA ALA A 136 19.92 -3.98 -4.34
C ALA A 136 20.54 -3.29 -3.11
N GLY A 137 20.36 -3.86 -1.90
CA GLY A 137 20.92 -3.31 -0.66
C GLY A 137 20.22 -2.04 -0.14
N LEU A 138 19.01 -1.73 -0.61
CA LEU A 138 18.32 -0.50 -0.21
C LEU A 138 17.74 -0.59 1.19
N ALA A 139 17.81 0.53 1.93
CA ALA A 139 17.11 0.70 3.20
C ALA A 139 15.60 0.94 2.96
N VAL A 140 14.82 -0.15 2.97
CA VAL A 140 13.38 -0.13 2.61
C VAL A 140 12.46 -0.38 3.80
N PHE A 141 11.34 0.36 3.84
CA PHE A 141 10.19 0.12 4.69
C PHE A 141 8.88 0.27 3.89
N VAL A 142 7.78 -0.26 4.42
CA VAL A 142 6.45 -0.17 3.81
C VAL A 142 5.54 0.71 4.67
N VAL A 143 4.83 1.60 4.01
CA VAL A 143 3.76 2.43 4.58
C VAL A 143 2.44 1.79 4.18
N SER A 144 1.58 1.48 5.16
CA SER A 144 0.27 0.92 4.81
C SER A 144 -0.55 1.91 3.99
N CYS A 145 -1.13 1.43 2.89
CA CYS A 145 -2.30 2.04 2.30
C CYS A 145 -3.48 1.96 3.27
N PRO A 146 -4.53 2.80 3.10
CA PRO A 146 -5.75 2.69 3.90
C PRO A 146 -6.38 1.30 3.78
N PRO A 147 -7.02 0.80 4.86
CA PRO A 147 -7.98 -0.30 4.75
C PRO A 147 -8.95 -0.07 3.60
N VAL A 148 -9.47 -1.14 3.00
CA VAL A 148 -10.44 -0.99 1.92
C VAL A 148 -11.73 -0.38 2.48
N ARG A 149 -12.45 0.34 1.62
CA ARG A 149 -13.81 0.77 1.90
C ARG A 149 -14.77 -0.35 1.53
N PRO A 150 -15.96 -0.44 2.16
CA PRO A 150 -17.00 -1.32 1.67
C PRO A 150 -17.28 -1.01 0.20
N ALA A 151 -17.49 -2.04 -0.61
CA ALA A 151 -17.75 -1.87 -2.02
C ALA A 151 -18.99 -0.98 -2.22
N SER A 152 -18.79 0.17 -2.85
CA SER A 152 -19.87 1.13 -3.09
C SER A 152 -20.05 1.36 -4.59
N GLY A 153 -21.29 1.16 -5.07
CA GLY A 153 -21.69 1.42 -6.45
C GLY A 153 -21.40 0.27 -7.44
N GLY A 154 -22.24 0.18 -8.47
CA GLY A 154 -22.18 -0.87 -9.48
C GLY A 154 -22.35 -2.28 -8.90
N ARG A 155 -21.92 -3.29 -9.66
CA ARG A 155 -22.01 -4.71 -9.27
C ARG A 155 -21.19 -5.05 -8.02
N ALA A 156 -20.13 -4.29 -7.73
CA ALA A 156 -19.31 -4.53 -6.54
C ALA A 156 -20.12 -4.36 -5.24
N ALA A 157 -21.18 -3.54 -5.23
CA ALA A 157 -22.04 -3.38 -4.06
C ALA A 157 -22.90 -4.62 -3.74
N GLU A 158 -22.99 -5.59 -4.67
CA GLU A 158 -23.67 -6.87 -4.46
C GLU A 158 -22.79 -7.89 -3.72
N ILE A 159 -21.48 -7.62 -3.60
CA ILE A 159 -20.55 -8.48 -2.86
C ILE A 159 -20.85 -8.33 -1.36
N ARG A 160 -21.06 -9.45 -0.68
CA ARG A 160 -21.33 -9.46 0.76
C ARG A 160 -20.16 -8.84 1.51
N ALA A 161 -20.45 -7.90 2.41
CA ALA A 161 -19.43 -7.18 3.17
C ALA A 161 -18.49 -8.13 3.93
N GLU A 162 -19.01 -9.22 4.47
CA GLU A 162 -18.21 -10.26 5.13
C GLU A 162 -17.16 -10.90 4.21
N VAL A 163 -17.50 -11.14 2.94
CA VAL A 163 -16.56 -11.68 1.94
C VAL A 163 -15.44 -10.68 1.66
N ALA A 164 -15.79 -9.41 1.43
CA ALA A 164 -14.79 -8.36 1.20
C ALA A 164 -13.88 -8.15 2.42
N ALA A 165 -14.43 -8.17 3.63
CA ALA A 165 -13.66 -8.06 4.87
C ALA A 165 -12.71 -9.25 5.06
N TRP A 166 -13.20 -10.47 4.81
CA TRP A 166 -12.39 -11.68 4.90
C TRP A 166 -11.23 -11.67 3.90
N LEU A 167 -11.50 -11.28 2.65
CA LEU A 167 -10.47 -11.14 1.61
C LEU A 167 -9.44 -10.07 1.98
N GLU A 168 -9.87 -8.91 2.49
CA GLU A 168 -8.95 -7.86 2.94
C GLU A 168 -8.01 -8.36 4.03
N ALA A 169 -8.58 -8.99 5.06
CA ALA A 169 -7.83 -9.46 6.22
C ALA A 169 -6.82 -10.53 5.81
N ARG A 170 -7.24 -11.50 4.99
CA ARG A 170 -6.37 -12.57 4.48
C ARG A 170 -5.27 -12.04 3.58
N ALA A 171 -5.60 -11.17 2.64
CA ALA A 171 -4.63 -10.57 1.73
C ALA A 171 -3.61 -9.70 2.48
N ARG A 172 -4.07 -8.93 3.47
CA ARG A 172 -3.18 -8.13 4.33
C ARG A 172 -2.25 -9.01 5.15
N ALA A 173 -2.77 -10.07 5.78
CA ALA A 173 -1.97 -11.01 6.54
C ALA A 173 -0.89 -11.68 5.68
N ALA A 174 -1.24 -12.10 4.45
CA ALA A 174 -0.29 -12.67 3.50
C ALA A 174 0.83 -11.67 3.15
N PHE A 175 0.48 -10.41 2.89
CA PHE A 175 1.46 -9.37 2.57
C PHE A 175 2.35 -9.02 3.76
N THR A 176 1.79 -8.81 4.95
CA THR A 176 2.58 -8.48 6.15
C THR A 176 3.45 -9.67 6.59
N GLY A 177 2.99 -10.91 6.40
CA GLY A 177 3.80 -12.11 6.56
C GLY A 177 5.02 -12.14 5.63
N PHE A 178 4.83 -11.80 4.36
CA PHE A 178 5.93 -11.61 3.41
C PHE A 178 6.93 -10.52 3.89
N LEU A 179 6.44 -9.36 4.34
CA LEU A 179 7.31 -8.29 4.85
C LEU A 179 8.15 -8.75 6.04
N ALA A 180 7.53 -9.46 6.99
CA ALA A 180 8.21 -10.01 8.15
C ALA A 180 9.30 -11.01 7.74
N ALA A 181 9.01 -11.93 6.81
CA ALA A 181 9.98 -12.88 6.28
C ALA A 181 11.17 -12.20 5.60
N GLN A 182 10.94 -11.06 4.93
CA GLN A 182 11.97 -10.25 4.28
C GLN A 182 12.67 -9.25 5.22
N LYS A 183 12.29 -9.22 6.50
CA LYS A 183 12.76 -8.23 7.49
C LYS A 183 12.59 -6.79 6.98
N ILE A 184 11.44 -6.50 6.38
CA ILE A 184 11.06 -5.16 5.92
C ILE A 184 10.14 -4.55 6.97
N ALA A 185 10.50 -3.37 7.48
CA ALA A 185 9.68 -2.67 8.47
C ALA A 185 8.33 -2.26 7.86
N PHE A 186 7.26 -2.37 8.65
CA PHE A 186 5.90 -2.03 8.22
C PHE A 186 5.29 -1.00 9.16
N VAL A 187 4.96 0.18 8.64
CA VAL A 187 4.17 1.19 9.33
C VAL A 187 2.70 0.84 9.09
N ALA A 188 2.06 0.23 10.09
CA ALA A 188 0.67 -0.19 10.04
C ALA A 188 -0.31 1.00 9.97
N PRO A 189 -1.57 0.79 9.51
CA PRO A 189 -2.61 1.81 9.59
C PRO A 189 -2.75 2.39 11.01
N PRO A 190 -3.17 3.66 11.16
CA PRO A 190 -3.42 4.22 12.48
C PRO A 190 -4.57 3.49 13.20
N GLU A 191 -4.44 3.35 14.52
CA GLU A 191 -5.51 2.79 15.36
C GLU A 191 -6.78 3.66 15.26
N GLY A 192 -7.95 3.04 15.43
CA GLY A 192 -9.24 3.72 15.32
C GLY A 192 -9.65 4.14 13.90
N THR A 193 -8.86 3.83 12.88
CA THR A 193 -9.21 4.10 11.47
C THR A 193 -10.05 3.01 10.82
N ARG A 194 -10.23 1.87 11.50
CA ARG A 194 -11.10 0.78 11.06
C ARG A 194 -12.43 0.81 11.79
N ASP A 195 -13.49 0.41 11.08
CA ASP A 195 -14.77 0.09 11.69
C ASP A 195 -14.78 -1.34 12.25
N ALA A 196 -15.91 -1.74 12.85
CA ALA A 196 -16.07 -3.06 13.46
C ALA A 196 -15.95 -4.23 12.46
N ALA A 197 -16.18 -3.99 11.17
CA ALA A 197 -16.02 -4.99 10.12
C ALA A 197 -14.59 -5.00 9.53
N GLY A 198 -13.70 -4.12 10.01
CA GLY A 198 -12.33 -4.02 9.56
C GLY A 198 -12.12 -3.12 8.33
N PHE A 199 -13.17 -2.47 7.82
CA PHE A 199 -13.07 -1.50 6.73
C PHE A 199 -12.60 -0.14 7.21
N LEU A 200 -12.18 0.73 6.30
CA LEU A 200 -11.88 2.13 6.63
C LEU A 200 -13.15 2.81 7.15
N SER A 201 -13.09 3.41 8.34
CA SER A 201 -14.24 4.10 8.94
C SER A 201 -14.75 5.24 8.03
N PRO A 202 -16.07 5.44 7.91
CA PRO A 202 -16.66 6.44 7.02
C PRO A 202 -16.11 7.87 7.17
N GLN A 203 -15.78 8.27 8.40
CA GLN A 203 -15.18 9.58 8.71
C GLN A 203 -13.80 9.81 8.05
N PHE A 204 -13.15 8.75 7.57
CA PHE A 204 -11.87 8.80 6.88
C PHE A 204 -11.99 8.61 5.37
N HIS A 205 -13.21 8.51 4.82
CA HIS A 205 -13.42 8.38 3.38
C HIS A 205 -13.12 9.71 2.68
N ALA A 206 -12.40 9.68 1.57
CA ALA A 206 -12.44 10.79 0.64
C ALA A 206 -13.86 10.91 0.06
N THR A 207 -14.40 12.13 0.03
CA THR A 207 -15.72 12.38 -0.55
C THR A 207 -15.64 12.43 -2.08
N LEU A 208 -14.64 13.15 -2.60
CA LEU A 208 -14.45 13.39 -4.03
C LEU A 208 -13.05 12.99 -4.48
N THR A 209 -12.94 12.52 -5.72
CA THR A 209 -11.69 12.38 -6.45
C THR A 209 -11.14 13.77 -6.78
N ASP A 210 -9.89 13.84 -7.24
CA ASP A 210 -9.30 15.12 -7.70
C ASP A 210 -10.01 15.66 -8.97
N GLN A 211 -10.87 14.87 -9.62
CA GLN A 211 -11.74 15.29 -10.74
C GLN A 211 -13.15 15.72 -10.29
N GLY A 212 -13.43 15.75 -8.99
CA GLY A 212 -14.73 16.18 -8.44
C GLY A 212 -15.84 15.12 -8.53
N THR A 213 -15.52 13.88 -8.87
CA THR A 213 -16.47 12.75 -8.84
C THR A 213 -16.44 12.06 -7.49
N ARG A 214 -17.49 11.32 -7.10
CA ARG A 214 -17.51 10.57 -5.84
C ARG A 214 -16.34 9.59 -5.77
N ASP A 215 -15.52 9.70 -4.72
CA ASP A 215 -14.37 8.81 -4.56
C ASP A 215 -14.85 7.44 -4.04
N PRO A 216 -14.42 6.31 -4.63
CA PRO A 216 -14.84 4.99 -4.18
C PRO A 216 -13.85 4.26 -3.26
N HIS A 217 -12.62 4.74 -3.04
CA HIS A 217 -11.58 3.92 -2.38
C HIS A 217 -10.45 4.68 -1.66
N HIS A 218 -10.26 5.98 -1.88
CA HIS A 218 -9.24 6.75 -1.19
C HIS A 218 -9.69 7.20 0.21
N ALA A 219 -8.69 7.43 1.06
CA ALA A 219 -8.87 8.06 2.35
C ALA A 219 -8.74 9.58 2.24
N ASN A 220 -9.29 10.29 3.21
CA ASN A 220 -9.21 11.75 3.31
C ASN A 220 -7.86 12.23 3.88
N PRO A 221 -7.60 13.54 3.85
CA PRO A 221 -6.37 14.11 4.42
C PRO A 221 -6.20 13.87 5.92
N GLU A 222 -7.27 13.73 6.69
CA GLU A 222 -7.24 13.45 8.13
C GLU A 222 -6.59 12.09 8.41
N TYR A 223 -6.97 11.05 7.66
CA TYR A 223 -6.28 9.75 7.69
C TYR A 223 -4.80 9.92 7.30
N GLY A 224 -4.54 10.71 6.24
CA GLY A 224 -3.20 10.98 5.76
C GLY A 224 -2.30 11.60 6.84
N GLU A 225 -2.84 12.53 7.63
CA GLU A 225 -2.15 13.15 8.75
C GLU A 225 -1.80 12.12 9.83
N MET A 226 -2.77 11.32 10.27
CA MET A 226 -2.54 10.27 11.27
C MET A 226 -1.47 9.26 10.81
N MET A 227 -1.52 8.87 9.53
CA MET A 227 -0.54 7.96 8.94
C MET A 227 0.85 8.59 8.88
N MET A 228 0.95 9.85 8.48
CA MET A 228 2.24 10.54 8.41
C MET A 228 2.86 10.77 9.78
N ARG A 229 2.08 11.01 10.84
CA ARG A 229 2.62 11.04 12.22
C ARG A 229 3.29 9.72 12.61
N LYS A 230 2.68 8.57 12.26
CA LYS A 230 3.30 7.26 12.48
C LYS A 230 4.58 7.06 11.66
N VAL A 231 4.59 7.54 10.42
CA VAL A 231 5.79 7.48 9.56
C VAL A 231 6.92 8.31 10.17
N LEU A 232 6.66 9.55 10.60
CA LEU A 232 7.68 10.41 11.20
C LEU A 232 8.26 9.77 12.48
N ALA A 233 7.39 9.28 13.37
CA ALA A 233 7.82 8.56 14.58
C ALA A 233 8.67 7.31 14.26
N HIS A 234 8.33 6.57 13.19
CA HIS A 234 9.16 5.46 12.71
C HIS A 234 10.54 5.93 12.23
N LEU A 235 10.61 7.06 11.54
CA LEU A 235 11.88 7.62 11.05
C LEU A 235 12.77 8.11 12.20
N ASP A 236 12.19 8.70 13.25
CA ASP A 236 12.89 9.17 14.45
C ASP A 236 13.49 8.01 15.25
N ALA A 237 12.72 6.95 15.47
CA ALA A 237 13.20 5.74 16.14
C ALA A 237 14.41 5.14 15.40
N ALA A 238 14.29 5.02 14.07
CA ALA A 238 15.37 4.49 13.23
C ALA A 238 16.59 5.42 13.12
N ALA A 239 16.50 6.70 13.48
CA ALA A 239 17.65 7.59 13.60
C ALA A 239 18.37 7.38 14.94
N SER A 240 17.59 7.23 16.02
CA SER A 240 18.10 7.00 17.37
C SER A 240 18.88 5.69 17.50
N ASP A 241 18.41 4.62 16.84
CA ASP A 241 19.09 3.32 16.84
C ASP A 241 20.43 3.33 16.07
N GLY A 242 20.59 4.26 15.12
CA GLY A 242 21.81 4.41 14.33
C GLY A 242 22.92 5.18 15.06
N GLU A 243 22.58 6.06 15.99
CA GLU A 243 23.55 6.85 16.79
C GLU A 243 24.15 6.05 17.96
N GLY A 244 23.53 4.94 18.37
CA GLY A 244 24.02 4.07 19.45
C GLY A 244 25.07 3.01 19.07
N ALA A 245 25.45 2.91 17.78
CA ALA A 245 26.37 1.89 17.28
C ALA A 245 27.85 2.34 17.19
N VAL A 246 28.19 3.50 17.77
CA VAL A 246 29.57 3.99 17.89
C VAL A 246 29.89 4.23 19.36
N ALA A 247 30.35 3.18 20.04
CA ALA A 247 31.10 3.25 21.29
C ALA A 247 32.25 2.24 21.24
#